data_AF-A0A949Y0B9-F1
#
_entry.id   AF-A0A949Y0B9-F1
#
_cell.length_a   1.000
_cell.length_b   1.000
_cell.length_c   1.000
_cell.angle_alpha   90.00
_cell.angle_beta   90.00
_cell.angle_gamma   90.00
#
_symmetry.space_group_name_H-M   'P 1'
#
loop_
_entity.id
_entity.type
_entity.pdbx_description
1 polymer ?
#
loop_
_entity_poly.entity_id
_entity_poly.type
_entity_poly.pdbx_seq_one_letter_code
_entity_poly.pdbx_strand_id
1 'polypeptide(L)' 'MKAFMGARSKKQISKPSPPSGQAFRQEAERLIAKGRLKDAVKQAKLCFRQEGTPENHRLLERAYFLRAQQLHR' A
#
# COMPACT_ATOMS: atom_id res chain seq x y z
N MET A 1 -32.54 38.75 -5.26
CA MET A 1 -32.50 37.28 -5.44
C MET A 1 -31.18 36.74 -4.93
N LYS A 2 -31.20 35.51 -4.39
CA LYS A 2 -30.18 34.76 -3.62
C LYS A 2 -28.71 34.95 -4.01
N ALA A 3 -27.88 35.10 -2.97
CA ALA A 3 -26.44 34.84 -2.98
C ALA A 3 -26.14 33.36 -3.26
N PHE A 4 -25.11 33.08 -4.05
CA PHE A 4 -24.49 31.74 -4.14
C PHE A 4 -23.03 31.85 -3.74
N MET A 5 -22.77 31.53 -2.47
CA MET A 5 -21.47 31.18 -1.92
C MET A 5 -20.97 29.91 -2.61
N GLY A 6 -19.92 30.02 -3.42
CA GLY A 6 -19.19 28.88 -3.97
C GLY A 6 -17.85 28.71 -3.26
N ALA A 7 -17.87 28.23 -2.02
CA ALA A 7 -16.64 27.87 -1.29
C ALA A 7 -16.03 26.61 -1.92
N ARG A 8 -15.07 26.81 -2.85
CA ARG A 8 -14.28 25.70 -3.42
C ARG A 8 -13.43 25.09 -2.31
N SER A 9 -13.81 23.89 -1.88
CA SER A 9 -13.04 23.10 -0.93
C SER A 9 -11.65 22.80 -1.48
N LYS A 10 -10.62 23.42 -0.90
CA LYS A 10 -9.22 23.01 -1.05
C LYS A 10 -9.10 21.58 -0.54
N LYS A 11 -8.95 20.60 -1.44
CA LYS A 11 -8.48 19.26 -1.09
C LYS A 11 -7.14 19.42 -0.40
N GLN A 12 -7.12 19.28 0.92
CA GLN A 12 -5.89 19.17 1.69
C GLN A 12 -5.17 17.92 1.20
N ILE A 13 -4.14 18.13 0.39
CA ILE A 13 -3.11 17.12 0.13
C ILE A 13 -2.38 17.00 1.46
N SER A 14 -2.86 16.08 2.30
CA SER A 14 -2.20 15.72 3.54
C SER A 14 -0.78 15.24 3.18
N LYS A 15 0.21 15.97 3.68
CA LYS A 15 1.61 15.56 3.67
C LYS A 15 1.66 14.12 4.19
N PRO A 16 2.31 13.17 3.50
CA PRO A 16 2.38 11.82 4.01
C PRO A 16 3.21 11.84 5.29
N SER A 17 2.55 11.59 6.42
CA SER A 17 3.16 11.14 7.67
C SER A 17 4.15 10.01 7.34
N PRO A 18 5.22 9.79 8.13
CA PRO A 18 6.06 8.61 7.95
C PRO A 18 5.12 7.39 7.87
N PRO A 19 5.20 6.60 6.78
CA PRO A 19 4.25 5.52 6.56
C PRO A 19 4.31 4.57 7.76
N SER A 20 3.21 4.48 8.49
CA SER A 20 3.01 3.46 9.51
C SER A 20 3.04 2.08 8.85
N GLY A 21 3.24 1.00 9.63
CA GLY A 21 3.22 -0.37 9.10
C GLY A 21 1.99 -0.65 8.23
N GLN A 22 0.84 -0.03 8.57
CA GLN A 22 -0.39 -0.07 7.79
C GLN A 22 -0.30 0.55 6.38
N ALA A 23 0.44 1.66 6.21
CA ALA A 23 0.61 2.29 4.90
C ALA A 23 1.42 1.40 3.96
N PHE A 24 2.45 0.72 4.47
CA PHE A 24 3.21 -0.27 3.69
C PHE A 24 2.36 -1.48 3.31
N ARG A 25 1.48 -1.93 4.20
CA ARG A 25 0.52 -3.01 3.92
C ARG A 25 -0.43 -2.63 2.79
N GLN A 26 -1.09 -1.49 2.88
CA GLN A 26 -2.02 -1.01 1.84
C GLN A 26 -1.32 -0.84 0.49
N GLU A 27 -0.09 -0.29 0.51
CA GLU A 27 0.69 -0.13 -0.71
C GLU A 27 1.10 -1.48 -1.32
N ALA A 28 1.51 -2.45 -0.51
CA ALA A 28 1.82 -3.80 -0.99
C ALA A 28 0.59 -4.46 -1.63
N GLU A 29 -0.59 -4.37 -1.00
CA GLU A 29 -1.85 -4.88 -1.56
C GLU A 29 -2.20 -4.21 -2.90
N ARG A 30 -2.03 -2.89 -3.00
CA ARG A 30 -2.22 -2.13 -4.24
C ARG A 30 -1.26 -2.56 -5.35
N LEU A 31 0.01 -2.81 -5.01
CA LEU A 31 1.03 -3.26 -5.97
C LEU A 31 0.76 -4.69 -6.44
N ILE A 32 0.25 -5.56 -5.56
CA ILE A 32 -0.23 -6.90 -5.92
C ILE A 32 -1.36 -6.80 -6.95
N ALA A 33 -2.37 -5.96 -6.68
CA ALA A 33 -3.49 -5.76 -7.60
C ALA A 33 -3.04 -5.22 -8.97
N LYS A 34 -1.97 -4.42 -9.01
CA LYS A 34 -1.37 -3.89 -10.25
C LYS A 34 -0.41 -4.85 -10.95
N GLY A 35 -0.17 -6.06 -10.41
CA GLY A 35 0.81 -7.01 -10.95
C GLY A 35 2.27 -6.58 -10.81
N ARG A 36 2.56 -5.53 -10.02
CA ARG A 36 3.91 -5.04 -9.74
C ARG A 36 4.53 -5.82 -8.58
N LEU A 37 4.71 -7.12 -8.79
CA LEU A 37 5.00 -8.07 -7.71
C LEU A 37 6.39 -7.90 -7.07
N LYS A 38 7.41 -7.46 -7.84
CA LYS A 38 8.73 -7.13 -7.29
C LYS A 38 8.64 -6.02 -6.21
N ASP A 39 7.91 -4.96 -6.53
CA ASP A 39 7.74 -3.82 -5.62
C ASP A 39 6.83 -4.21 -4.45
N ALA A 40 5.79 -5.01 -4.70
CA ALA A 40 4.93 -5.55 -3.65
C ALA A 40 5.72 -6.34 -2.58
N VAL A 41 6.61 -7.24 -3.01
CA VAL A 41 7.49 -7.99 -2.09
C VAL A 41 8.35 -7.03 -1.28
N LYS A 42 8.93 -6.00 -1.91
CA LYS A 42 9.75 -5.01 -1.22
C LYS A 42 8.96 -4.29 -0.12
N GLN A 43 7.74 -3.83 -0.43
CA GLN A 43 6.90 -3.13 0.54
C GLN A 43 6.41 -4.07 1.66
N ALA A 44 6.03 -5.30 1.34
CA ALA A 44 5.63 -6.30 2.34
C ALA A 44 6.78 -6.65 3.31
N LYS A 45 8.03 -6.75 2.82
CA LYS A 45 9.21 -6.96 3.70
C LYS A 45 9.45 -5.79 4.64
N LEU A 46 9.27 -4.55 4.15
CA LEU A 46 9.40 -3.35 4.99
C LEU A 46 8.30 -3.31 6.05
N CYS A 47 7.06 -3.65 5.67
CA CYS A 47 5.93 -3.77 6.59
C CYS A 47 6.20 -4.78 7.72
N PHE A 48 6.60 -6.01 7.38
CA PHE A 48 6.93 -7.05 8.37
C PHE A 48 8.13 -6.68 9.24
N ARG A 49 9.13 -5.98 8.69
CA ARG A 49 10.30 -5.53 9.46
C ARG A 49 9.95 -4.43 10.47
N GLN A 50 8.97 -3.57 10.16
CA GLN A 50 8.50 -2.55 11.10
C GLN A 50 7.57 -3.16 12.16
N GLU A 51 6.65 -4.00 11.73
CA GLU A 51 5.66 -4.65 12.58
C GLU A 51 5.62 -6.14 12.24
N GLY A 52 6.30 -6.95 13.07
CA GLY A 52 6.41 -8.40 12.92
C GLY A 52 5.14 -9.16 13.30
N THR A 53 3.98 -8.70 12.84
CA THR A 53 2.68 -9.31 13.12
C THR A 53 2.40 -10.49 12.17
N PRO A 54 1.59 -11.49 12.59
CA PRO A 54 1.23 -12.61 11.73
C PRO A 54 0.47 -12.17 10.47
N GLU A 55 -0.30 -11.09 10.51
CA GLU A 55 -0.97 -10.51 9.34
C GLU A 55 0.03 -10.03 8.29
N ASN A 56 1.08 -9.35 8.72
CA ASN A 56 2.12 -8.85 7.83
C ASN A 56 2.98 -9.99 7.26
N HIS A 57 3.17 -11.05 8.04
CA HIS A 57 3.81 -12.28 7.56
C HIS A 57 3.01 -12.93 6.42
N ARG A 58 1.69 -13.09 6.59
CA ARG A 58 0.80 -13.63 5.54
C ARG A 58 0.82 -12.80 4.26
N LEU A 59 0.87 -11.47 4.40
CA LEU A 59 0.99 -10.57 3.24
C LEU A 59 2.32 -10.79 2.50
N LEU A 60 3.42 -10.96 3.23
CA LEU A 60 4.72 -11.22 2.68
C LEU A 60 4.78 -12.58 1.96
N GLU A 61 4.28 -13.64 2.58
CA GLU A 61 4.16 -14.97 1.96
C GLU A 61 3.37 -14.92 0.65
N ARG A 62 2.21 -14.24 0.66
CA ARG A 62 1.38 -14.06 -0.55
C ARG A 62 2.14 -13.32 -1.64
N ALA A 63 2.85 -12.25 -1.31
CA ALA A 63 3.64 -11.48 -2.28
C ALA A 63 4.76 -12.35 -2.88
N TYR A 64 5.44 -13.16 -2.06
CA TYR A 64 6.46 -14.10 -2.53
C TYR A 64 5.90 -15.15 -3.47
N PHE A 65 4.79 -15.80 -3.08
CA PHE A 65 4.14 -16.81 -3.89
C PHE A 65 3.75 -16.27 -5.28
N LEU A 66 3.09 -15.11 -5.32
CA LEU A 66 2.72 -14.46 -6.58
C LEU A 66 3.95 -14.13 -7.43
N ARG A 67 5.03 -13.63 -6.81
CA ARG A 67 6.26 -13.31 -7.53
C ARG A 67 6.92 -14.56 -8.11
N ALA A 68 6.93 -15.66 -7.38
CA ALA A 68 7.42 -16.95 -7.87
C ALA A 68 6.59 -17.42 -9.07
N GLN A 69 5.25 -17.36 -8.99
CA GLN A 69 4.38 -17.67 -10.12
C GLN A 69 4.66 -16.81 -11.36
N GLN A 70 4.91 -15.51 -11.20
CA GLN A 70 5.26 -14.62 -12.31
C GLN A 70 6.61 -14.95 -12.95
N LEU A 71 7.57 -15.49 -12.20
CA LEU A 71 8.90 -15.85 -12.71
C LEU A 71 8.96 -17.28 -13.29
N HIS A 72 8.05 -18.15 -12.87
CA HIS A 72 7.95 -19.53 -13.37
C HIS A 72 7.22 -19.63 -14.72
N ARG A 73 6.56 -18.55 -15.15
CA ARG A 73 5.87 -18.45 -16.44
C ARG A 73 6.75 -17.75 -17.46
#